data_AF-X1I6T2-F1
#
_entry.id   AF-X1I6T2-F1
#
_cell.length_a   1.000
_cell.length_b   1.000
_cell.length_c   1.000
_cell.angle_alpha   90.00
_cell.angle_beta   90.00
_cell.angle_gamma   90.00
#
_symmetry.space_group_name_H-M   'P 1'
#
loop_
_entity.id
_entity.type
_entity.pdbx_description
1 polymer ?
#
loop_
_entity_poly.entity_id
_entity_poly.type
_entity_poly.pdbx_seq_one_letter_code
_entity_poly.pdbx_strand_id
1 'polypeptide(L)'
;MGASAVIIKGGHLEHEIAAGKATDLIYDGEFEDISSEYIKMEKGKIVHGAGCSFSAALAAELAKGNNLRDAAVSAKKFVHDAISGGEEVSNLIVAATADAKAKLDRAKRKLSGLKEEVFNLEIRASDAE
;
A
#
# COMPACT_ATOMS: atom_id res chain seq x y z
N MET A 1 -2.26 -21.86 24.00
CA MET A 1 -1.85 -20.56 23.42
C MET A 1 -2.03 -19.48 24.49
N GLY A 2 -1.17 -18.44 24.53
CA GLY A 2 -1.11 -17.47 25.64
C GLY A 2 -0.60 -16.08 25.26
N ALA A 3 -0.84 -15.64 24.02
CA ALA A 3 -0.52 -14.27 23.61
C ALA A 3 -1.53 -13.30 24.24
N SER A 4 -1.07 -12.15 24.72
CA SER A 4 -1.92 -11.10 25.29
C SER A 4 -2.76 -10.37 24.23
N ALA A 5 -2.33 -10.41 22.97
CA ALA A 5 -3.08 -9.88 21.85
C ALA A 5 -2.75 -10.62 20.54
N VAL A 6 -3.66 -10.57 19.57
CA VAL A 6 -3.58 -11.19 18.25
C VAL A 6 -4.05 -10.21 17.19
N ILE A 7 -3.36 -10.16 16.04
CA ILE A 7 -3.83 -9.46 14.84
C ILE A 7 -3.88 -10.45 13.69
N ILE A 8 -5.06 -10.62 13.09
CA ILE A 8 -5.30 -11.47 11.92
C ILE A 8 -5.48 -10.57 10.70
N LYS A 9 -4.54 -10.66 9.76
CA LYS A 9 -4.60 -9.86 8.53
C LYS A 9 -5.57 -10.47 7.52
N GLY A 10 -6.54 -9.70 7.04
CA GLY A 10 -7.63 -10.17 6.20
C GLY A 10 -7.70 -9.52 4.83
N GLY A 11 -6.66 -8.81 4.39
CA GLY A 11 -6.61 -8.12 3.08
C GLY A 11 -6.79 -8.98 1.81
N HIS A 12 -7.13 -10.28 1.94
CA HIS A 12 -7.41 -11.20 0.84
C HIS A 12 -8.80 -11.86 0.92
N LEU A 13 -9.67 -11.38 1.82
CA LEU A 13 -11.05 -11.88 1.94
C LEU A 13 -11.87 -11.43 0.73
N GLU A 14 -12.48 -12.37 -0.01
CA GLU A 14 -13.15 -12.09 -1.28
C GLU A 14 -14.27 -11.04 -1.17
N HIS A 15 -15.06 -11.09 -0.10
CA HIS A 15 -16.15 -10.14 0.15
C HIS A 15 -15.64 -8.73 0.47
N GLU A 16 -14.54 -8.61 1.21
CA GLU A 16 -13.88 -7.33 1.48
C GLU A 16 -13.25 -6.75 0.21
N ILE A 17 -12.59 -7.59 -0.60
CA ILE A 17 -12.04 -7.19 -1.90
C ILE A 17 -13.15 -6.67 -2.82
N ALA A 18 -14.29 -7.36 -2.86
CA ALA A 18 -15.46 -6.93 -3.63
C ALA A 18 -16.01 -5.57 -3.14
N ALA A 19 -15.92 -5.30 -1.84
CA ALA A 19 -16.26 -4.02 -1.23
C ALA A 19 -15.14 -2.96 -1.32
N GLY A 20 -14.01 -3.27 -1.96
CA GLY A 20 -12.86 -2.37 -2.10
C GLY A 20 -12.08 -2.15 -0.78
N LYS A 21 -12.16 -3.09 0.16
CA LYS A 21 -11.57 -2.99 1.50
C LYS A 21 -10.53 -4.09 1.76
N ALA A 22 -9.58 -3.77 2.62
CA ALA A 22 -8.69 -4.73 3.25
C ALA A 22 -8.80 -4.59 4.76
N THR A 23 -9.46 -5.53 5.43
CA THR A 23 -9.74 -5.46 6.87
C THR A 23 -8.87 -6.45 7.64
N ASP A 24 -8.27 -6.00 8.74
CA ASP A 24 -7.58 -6.85 9.71
C ASP A 24 -8.36 -6.84 11.03
N LEU A 25 -8.36 -7.98 11.72
CA LEU A 25 -9.03 -8.17 13.00
C LEU A 25 -8.00 -8.14 14.13
N ILE A 26 -8.25 -7.33 15.15
CA ILE A 26 -7.45 -7.22 16.38
C ILE A 26 -8.22 -7.88 17.52
N TYR A 27 -7.51 -8.60 18.38
CA TYR A 27 -8.04 -9.14 19.62
C TYR A 27 -7.05 -8.95 20.77
N ASP A 28 -7.41 -8.21 21.81
CA ASP A 28 -6.65 -8.04 23.06
C ASP A 28 -7.51 -8.26 24.33
N GLY A 29 -8.67 -8.89 24.15
CA GLY A 29 -9.72 -9.04 25.15
C GLY A 29 -11.08 -8.74 24.52
N GLU A 30 -11.11 -7.78 23.61
CA GLU A 30 -12.24 -7.43 22.75
C GLU A 30 -11.85 -7.53 21.27
N PHE A 31 -12.84 -7.66 20.38
CA PHE A 31 -12.60 -7.70 18.94
C PHE A 31 -12.77 -6.33 18.32
N GLU A 32 -11.79 -5.91 17.53
CA GLU A 32 -11.85 -4.66 16.77
C GLU A 32 -11.35 -4.85 15.34
N ASP A 33 -12.01 -4.17 14.40
CA ASP A 33 -11.62 -4.15 12.99
C ASP A 33 -10.81 -2.90 12.65
N ILE A 34 -9.77 -3.09 11.84
CA ILE A 34 -9.07 -1.98 11.16
C ILE A 34 -9.09 -2.20 9.65
N SER A 35 -9.65 -1.23 8.92
CA SER A 35 -9.80 -1.30 7.46
C SER A 35 -8.97 -0.24 6.76
N SER A 36 -8.49 -0.58 5.55
CA SER A 36 -7.97 0.37 4.58
C SER A 36 -8.61 0.10 3.22
N GLU A 37 -8.42 1.01 2.26
CA GLU A 37 -8.75 0.71 0.87
C GLU A 37 -7.93 -0.50 0.38
N TYR A 38 -8.57 -1.35 -0.41
CA TYR A 38 -7.91 -2.47 -1.08
C TYR A 38 -7.14 -1.95 -2.31
N ILE A 39 -5.89 -2.38 -2.45
CA ILE A 39 -5.08 -2.02 -3.61
C ILE A 39 -5.30 -3.07 -4.69
N LYS A 40 -6.04 -2.69 -5.73
CA LYS A 40 -6.30 -3.56 -6.88
C LYS A 40 -5.02 -3.72 -7.70
N MET A 41 -4.51 -4.95 -7.72
CA MET A 41 -3.33 -5.31 -8.49
C MET A 41 -3.68 -5.82 -9.89
N GLU A 42 -2.77 -5.60 -10.84
CA GLU A 42 -2.84 -6.24 -12.14
C GLU A 42 -2.73 -7.76 -12.01
N LYS A 43 -3.36 -8.47 -12.95
CA LYS A 43 -3.41 -9.93 -12.92
C LYS A 43 -2.00 -10.52 -12.99
N GLY A 44 -1.64 -11.36 -12.03
CA GLY A 44 -0.33 -12.02 -11.96
C GLY A 44 0.74 -11.26 -11.16
N LYS A 45 0.44 -10.06 -10.66
CA LYS A 45 1.31 -9.36 -9.71
C LYS A 45 1.18 -9.96 -8.32
N ILE A 46 2.32 -10.12 -7.63
CA ILE A 46 2.39 -10.66 -6.27
C ILE A 46 3.09 -9.63 -5.37
N VAL A 47 2.51 -9.35 -4.22
CA VAL A 47 3.13 -8.48 -3.20
C VAL A 47 4.07 -9.31 -2.33
N HIS A 48 5.34 -8.91 -2.28
CA HIS A 48 6.32 -9.50 -1.38
C HIS A 48 6.66 -8.54 -0.24
N GLY A 49 6.87 -9.08 0.97
CA GLY A 49 7.37 -8.32 2.11
C GLY A 49 6.29 -7.59 2.94
N ALA A 50 5.05 -7.48 2.48
CA ALA A 50 3.97 -6.79 3.21
C ALA A 50 3.78 -7.32 4.66
N GLY A 51 3.91 -8.63 4.85
CA GLY A 51 3.82 -9.25 6.17
C GLY A 51 4.93 -8.80 7.13
N CYS A 52 6.19 -8.89 6.68
CA CYS A 52 7.35 -8.47 7.45
C CYS A 52 7.35 -6.97 7.72
N SER A 53 7.02 -6.16 6.71
CA SER A 53 6.90 -4.70 6.83
C SER A 53 5.82 -4.31 7.84
N PHE A 54 4.67 -5.01 7.85
CA PHE A 54 3.62 -4.79 8.85
C PHE A 54 4.13 -5.05 10.26
N SER A 55 4.73 -6.22 10.48
CA SER A 55 5.23 -6.61 11.80
C SER A 55 6.34 -5.70 12.31
N ALA A 56 7.25 -5.28 11.43
CA ALA A 56 8.31 -4.33 11.77
C ALA A 56 7.75 -2.94 12.12
N ALA A 57 6.80 -2.43 11.34
CA ALA A 57 6.15 -1.16 11.62
C ALA A 57 5.35 -1.21 12.93
N LEU A 58 4.60 -2.29 13.18
CA LEU A 58 3.85 -2.49 14.42
C LEU A 58 4.80 -2.48 15.63
N ALA A 59 5.90 -3.23 15.57
CA ALA A 59 6.89 -3.27 16.64
C ALA A 59 7.52 -1.88 16.89
N ALA A 60 7.82 -1.13 15.83
CA ALA A 60 8.37 0.22 15.95
C ALA A 60 7.38 1.21 16.59
N GLU A 61 6.10 1.14 16.24
CA GLU A 61 5.05 2.00 16.81
C GLU A 61 4.78 1.65 18.28
N LEU A 62 4.74 0.37 18.63
CA LEU A 62 4.65 -0.07 20.03
C LEU A 62 5.86 0.42 20.85
N ALA A 63 7.07 0.34 20.29
CA ALA A 63 8.29 0.83 20.95
C ALA A 63 8.29 2.35 21.19
N LYS A 64 7.53 3.12 20.40
CA LYS A 64 7.30 4.56 20.63
C LYS A 64 6.31 4.84 21.76
N GLY A 65 5.67 3.80 22.30
CA GLY A 65 4.67 3.91 23.37
C GLY A 65 3.24 4.03 22.88
N ASN A 66 2.97 3.81 21.59
CA ASN A 66 1.59 3.78 21.09
C ASN A 66 0.86 2.54 21.60
N ASN A 67 -0.44 2.66 21.84
CA ASN A 67 -1.29 1.50 22.16
C ASN A 67 -1.40 0.56 20.95
N LEU A 68 -1.87 -0.67 21.19
CA LEU A 68 -1.93 -1.72 20.17
C LEU A 68 -2.72 -1.28 18.93
N ARG A 69 -3.88 -0.67 19.14
CA ARG A 69 -4.77 -0.26 18.06
C ARG A 69 -4.12 0.81 17.17
N ASP A 70 -3.59 1.86 17.77
CA ASP A 70 -2.96 2.97 17.03
C ASP A 70 -1.67 2.52 16.32
N ALA A 71 -0.91 1.63 16.96
CA ALA A 71 0.26 1.00 16.35
C ALA A 71 -0.14 0.13 15.14
N ALA A 72 -1.22 -0.64 15.25
CA ALA A 72 -1.73 -1.49 14.17
C ALA A 72 -2.29 -0.66 13.00
N VAL A 73 -3.04 0.41 13.28
CA VAL A 73 -3.52 1.37 12.27
C VAL A 73 -2.34 2.00 11.53
N SER A 74 -1.32 2.44 12.25
CA SER A 74 -0.12 3.04 11.68
C SER A 74 0.67 2.05 10.83
N ALA A 75 0.83 0.80 11.30
CA ALA A 75 1.47 -0.28 10.55
C ALA A 75 0.70 -0.64 9.28
N LYS A 76 -0.64 -0.72 9.35
CA LYS A 76 -1.50 -0.97 8.21
C LYS A 76 -1.38 0.13 7.16
N LYS A 77 -1.40 1.41 7.59
CA LYS A 77 -1.19 2.56 6.71
C LYS A 77 0.19 2.52 6.05
N PHE A 78 1.23 2.23 6.82
CA PHE A 78 2.59 2.12 6.30
C PHE A 78 2.69 1.06 5.19
N VAL A 79 2.12 -0.12 5.41
CA VAL A 79 2.14 -1.19 4.41
C VAL A 79 1.26 -0.87 3.21
N HIS A 80 0.09 -0.25 3.41
CA HIS A 80 -0.73 0.23 2.31
C HIS A 80 0.06 1.20 1.40
N ASP A 81 0.74 2.19 2.01
CA ASP A 81 1.58 3.15 1.29
C ASP A 81 2.78 2.47 0.60
N ALA A 82 3.38 1.46 1.24
CA ALA A 82 4.50 0.68 0.69
C ALA A 82 4.08 -0.20 -0.49
N ILE A 83 2.88 -0.76 -0.46
CA ILE A 83 2.32 -1.55 -1.56
C ILE A 83 1.96 -0.63 -2.74
N SER A 84 1.29 0.49 -2.46
CA SER A 84 0.90 1.48 -3.48
C SER A 84 2.12 2.11 -4.17
N GLY A 85 3.19 2.34 -3.39
CA GLY A 85 4.46 2.90 -3.87
C GLY A 85 5.55 1.86 -4.12
N GLY A 86 5.25 0.57 -4.17
CA GLY A 86 6.28 -0.47 -4.26
C GLY A 86 7.06 -0.41 -5.58
N GLU A 87 8.26 -0.99 -5.59
CA GLU A 87 9.01 -1.18 -6.84
C GLU A 87 8.55 -2.45 -7.53
N GLU A 88 8.35 -2.34 -8.84
CA GLU A 88 8.03 -3.49 -9.68
C GLU A 88 9.30 -4.18 -10.12
N VAL A 89 9.44 -5.44 -9.71
CA VAL A 89 10.52 -6.32 -10.14
C VAL A 89 9.88 -7.51 -10.83
N SER A 90 9.79 -7.46 -12.16
CA SER A 90 9.09 -8.45 -12.97
C SER A 90 7.61 -8.57 -12.57
N ASN A 91 7.19 -9.72 -12.02
CA ASN A 91 5.84 -9.97 -11.52
C ASN A 91 5.67 -9.63 -10.02
N LEU A 92 6.71 -9.11 -9.36
CA LEU A 92 6.67 -8.78 -7.94
C LEU A 92 6.48 -7.28 -7.72
N ILE A 93 5.72 -6.95 -6.68
CA ILE A 93 5.73 -5.64 -6.04
C ILE A 93 6.41 -5.81 -4.70
N VAL A 94 7.55 -5.16 -4.53
CA VAL A 94 8.30 -5.19 -3.27
C VAL A 94 7.75 -4.09 -2.36
N ALA A 95 7.04 -4.49 -1.31
CA ALA A 95 6.48 -3.59 -0.30
C ALA A 95 7.56 -3.16 0.71
N ALA A 96 8.52 -2.39 0.22
CA ALA A 96 9.55 -1.70 1.00
C ALA A 96 9.14 -0.24 1.26
N THR A 97 9.86 0.45 2.14
CA THR A 97 9.60 1.83 2.56
C THR A 97 9.19 2.73 1.39
N ALA A 98 8.09 3.48 1.57
CA ALA A 98 7.71 4.53 0.65
C ALA A 98 8.78 5.63 0.65
N ASP A 99 9.79 5.50 -0.21
CA ASP A 99 10.77 6.56 -0.40
C ASP A 99 10.05 7.75 -1.06
N ALA A 100 9.94 8.86 -0.32
CA ALA A 100 9.38 10.11 -0.82
C ALA A 100 10.08 10.57 -2.10
N LYS A 101 11.38 10.26 -2.24
CA LYS A 101 12.16 10.51 -3.44
C LYS A 101 11.70 9.64 -4.61
N ALA A 102 11.45 8.36 -4.37
CA ALA A 102 10.92 7.45 -5.39
C ALA A 102 9.50 7.82 -5.84
N LYS A 103 8.65 8.35 -4.93
CA LYS A 103 7.34 8.92 -5.28
C LYS A 103 7.50 10.18 -6.15
N LEU A 104 8.39 11.09 -5.77
CA LEU A 104 8.68 12.31 -6.52
C LEU A 104 9.24 12.00 -7.92
N ASP A 105 10.15 11.04 -8.04
CA ASP A 105 10.77 10.66 -9.31
C ASP A 105 9.77 9.96 -10.25
N ARG A 106 8.79 9.23 -9.72
CA ARG A 106 7.67 8.71 -10.51
C ARG A 106 6.72 9.82 -10.97
N ALA A 107 6.36 10.75 -10.08
CA ALA A 107 5.53 11.89 -10.45
C ALA A 107 6.19 12.74 -11.56
N LYS A 108 7.51 12.97 -11.47
CA LYS A 108 8.29 13.67 -12.50
C LYS A 108 8.28 12.96 -13.85
N ARG A 109 8.47 11.63 -13.88
CA ARG A 109 8.41 10.82 -15.12
C ARG A 109 7.03 10.84 -15.76
N LYS A 110 5.97 10.75 -14.95
CA LYS A 110 4.60 10.82 -15.46
C LYS A 110 4.29 12.20 -16.05
N LEU A 111 4.76 13.26 -15.40
CA LEU A 111 4.62 14.62 -15.89
C LEU A 111 5.41 14.86 -17.18
N SER A 112 6.60 14.29 -17.34
CA SER A 112 7.37 14.41 -18.59
C SER A 112 6.68 13.69 -19.75
N GLY A 113 6.16 12.48 -19.53
CA GLY A 113 5.41 11.75 -20.56
C GLY A 113 4.14 12.49 -21.00
N LEU A 114 3.39 13.07 -20.06
CA LEU A 114 2.23 13.90 -20.37
C LEU A 114 2.60 15.15 -21.18
N LYS A 115 3.74 15.77 -20.89
CA LYS A 115 4.23 16.93 -21.67
C LYS A 115 4.58 16.54 -23.10
N GLU A 116 5.21 15.39 -23.31
CA GLU A 116 5.49 14.88 -24.67
C GLU A 116 4.22 14.55 -25.43
N GLU A 117 3.23 13.93 -24.79
CA GLU A 117 1.93 13.65 -25.43
C GLU A 117 1.20 14.94 -25.85
N VAL A 118 1.15 15.94 -24.97
CA VAL A 118 0.54 17.24 -25.27
C VAL A 118 1.27 17.92 -26.43
N PHE A 119 2.61 17.94 -26.42
CA PHE A 119 3.42 18.50 -27.49
C PHE A 119 3.17 17.81 -28.84
N ASN A 120 3.08 16.47 -28.85
CA ASN A 120 2.79 15.72 -30.06
C ASN A 120 1.37 15.96 -30.60
N LEU A 121 0.40 16.22 -29.72
CA LEU A 121 -0.96 16.59 -30.12
C LEU A 121 -1.00 17.99 -30.75
N GLU A 122 -0.25 18.95 -30.22
CA GLU A 122 -0.14 20.31 -30.77
C GLU A 122 0.47 20.31 -32.18
N ILE A 123 1.53 19.52 -32.42
CA ILE A 123 2.11 19.36 -33.76
C ILE A 123 1.08 18.78 -34.73
N ARG A 124 0.39 17.71 -34.35
CA ARG A 124 -0.63 17.07 -35.21
C ARG A 124 -1.81 17.99 -35.53
N ALA A 125 -2.17 18.88 -34.62
CA ALA A 125 -3.21 19.88 -34.86
C ALA A 125 -2.74 20.96 -35.85
N SER A 126 -1.45 21.33 -35.80
CA SER A 126 -0.86 22.31 -36.73
C SER A 126 -0.63 21.77 -38.15
N ASP A 127 -0.41 20.46 -38.31
CA ASP A 127 -0.24 19.81 -39.62
C ASP A 127 -1.58 19.47 -40.31
N ALA A 128 -2.71 19.70 -39.62
CA ALA A 128 -4.06 19.43 -40.11
C ALA A 128 -4.77 20.67 -40.70
N GLU A 129 -4.12 21.84 -40.67
CA GLU A 129 -4.53 23.09 -41.35
C GLU A 129 -3.85 23.24 -42.72
#